data_AF-A0A6P6WUZ4-F1
#
_entry.id   AF-A0A6P6WUZ4-F1
#
_cell.length_a   1.000
_cell.length_b   1.000
_cell.length_c   1.000
_cell.angle_alpha   90.00
_cell.angle_beta   90.00
_cell.angle_gamma   90.00
#
_symmetry.space_group_name_H-M   'P 1'
#
loop_
_entity.id
_entity.type
_entity.pdbx_description
1 polymer ?
#
loop_
_entity_poly.entity_id
_entity_poly.type
_entity_poly.pdbx_seq_one_letter_code
_entity_poly.pdbx_strand_id
1 'polypeptide(L)'
;MSSRHNSEAHQQIESLHLVKRPLNSEDGSHQGSSLTLGDGCELLPSEMVERLCHFPSLQHLQVSYCPNVTSLRRLNCGTCLESLKLFDCDNLRELPENLYKFQAFRDLSIRVCPLIDLGENRNDGQKSLLKSLKSLTISDCDGLTTIASEMLESCSPLQSLQVYECPNLVSFPLDLQQTPSLETCILTNCPELINDMPKGFAFLTCLTTMMIGPFSDYSLVDWSGLLSSSTLCELELNGMSDMESLPHQLQYLTTLTSLSLFDFGRIKALPHWIGNLASLERLVLESCEELQYLPSMAAMRRLTKLTYLRIIDCSLLIDRCNFESGDDSEWSKISHMELDID
;
A
#
# COMPACT_ATOMS: atom_id res chain seq x y z
N MET A 1 -30.21 8.48 40.18
CA MET A 1 -29.89 7.54 39.07
C MET A 1 -28.58 7.87 38.35
N SER A 2 -27.91 9.00 38.64
CA SER A 2 -26.65 9.40 37.98
C SER A 2 -25.35 8.77 38.52
N SER A 3 -25.40 7.97 39.60
CA SER A 3 -24.20 7.41 40.24
C SER A 3 -23.87 5.97 39.84
N ARG A 4 -24.79 5.24 39.18
CA ARG A 4 -24.56 3.85 38.75
C ARG A 4 -23.83 3.75 37.41
N HIS A 5 -24.15 4.60 36.44
CA HIS A 5 -23.45 4.65 35.15
C HIS A 5 -21.96 5.04 35.27
N ASN A 6 -21.61 5.90 36.23
CA ASN A 6 -20.21 6.29 36.44
C ASN A 6 -19.39 5.18 37.11
N SER A 7 -20.04 4.27 37.85
CA SER A 7 -19.41 3.11 38.48
C SER A 7 -19.18 1.97 37.48
N GLU A 8 -20.12 1.76 36.55
CA GLU A 8 -19.98 0.76 35.47
C GLU A 8 -18.90 1.18 34.47
N ALA A 9 -18.83 2.47 34.09
CA ALA A 9 -17.78 3.00 33.23
C ALA A 9 -16.38 2.92 33.88
N HIS A 10 -16.28 3.14 35.20
CA HIS A 10 -15.02 2.97 35.93
C HIS A 10 -14.59 1.50 36.07
N GLN A 11 -15.54 0.56 36.23
CA GLN A 11 -15.23 -0.87 36.19
C GLN A 11 -14.83 -1.35 34.78
N GLN A 12 -15.41 -0.76 33.72
CA GLN A 12 -15.00 -1.02 32.34
C GLN A 12 -13.56 -0.57 32.04
N ILE A 13 -13.04 0.47 32.74
CA ILE A 13 -11.65 0.91 32.60
C ILE A 13 -10.65 -0.07 33.23
N GLU A 14 -10.99 -0.72 34.35
CA GLU A 14 -10.15 -1.78 34.94
C GLU A 14 -10.24 -3.11 34.15
N SER A 15 -11.29 -3.26 33.34
CA SER A 15 -11.51 -4.43 32.47
C SER A 15 -11.18 -4.20 31.00
N LEU A 16 -10.77 -2.99 30.62
CA LEU A 16 -9.89 -2.77 29.47
C LEU A 16 -8.63 -3.55 29.78
N HIS A 17 -8.53 -4.75 29.25
CA HIS A 17 -7.31 -5.51 29.32
C HIS A 17 -6.21 -4.64 28.72
N LEU A 18 -5.40 -4.03 29.58
CA LEU A 18 -4.02 -3.64 29.31
C LEU A 18 -3.29 -4.94 29.01
N VAL A 19 -3.56 -5.51 27.84
CA VAL A 19 -2.79 -6.63 27.38
C VAL A 19 -1.46 -6.02 26.99
N LYS A 20 -0.47 -6.13 27.89
CA LYS A 20 0.93 -6.25 27.48
C LYS A 20 1.07 -7.54 26.67
N ARG A 21 0.43 -7.61 25.50
CA ARG A 21 0.64 -8.70 24.56
C ARG A 21 1.81 -8.26 23.69
N PRO A 22 2.86 -9.07 23.57
CA PRO A 22 3.89 -8.81 22.58
C PRO A 22 3.21 -8.75 21.22
N LEU A 23 3.55 -7.73 20.44
CA LEU A 23 3.37 -7.79 18.99
C LEU A 23 4.12 -9.05 18.55
N ASN A 24 3.40 -10.09 18.13
CA ASN A 24 4.00 -11.17 17.37
C ASN A 24 4.30 -10.61 15.97
N SER A 25 5.41 -9.88 15.86
CA SER A 25 6.16 -9.71 14.64
C SER A 25 7.40 -10.59 14.76
N GLU A 26 7.76 -11.29 13.70
CA GLU A 26 8.94 -12.18 13.65
C GLU A 26 10.28 -11.47 13.85
N ASP A 27 10.29 -10.14 14.02
CA ASP A 27 11.46 -9.40 14.48
C ASP A 27 11.40 -9.12 15.98
N GLY A 28 12.27 -9.80 16.72
CA GLY A 28 12.52 -9.52 18.12
C GLY A 28 13.17 -8.15 18.31
N SER A 29 12.39 -7.10 18.51
CA SER A 29 12.81 -5.95 19.32
C SER A 29 11.63 -5.05 19.72
N HIS A 30 11.75 -4.50 20.94
CA HIS A 30 10.97 -3.42 21.55
C HIS A 30 9.84 -3.79 22.53
N GLN A 31 10.22 -3.83 23.82
CA GLN A 31 9.34 -3.74 24.98
C GLN A 31 8.74 -2.33 25.09
N GLY A 32 7.86 -1.95 24.16
CA GLY A 32 7.11 -0.69 24.23
C GLY A 32 5.78 -0.86 24.95
N SER A 33 5.25 0.21 25.57
CA SER A 33 3.89 0.14 26.12
C SER A 33 2.87 0.25 24.98
N SER A 34 2.13 -0.83 24.78
CA SER A 34 1.16 -1.02 23.69
C SER A 34 -0.24 -1.20 24.26
N LEU A 35 -1.23 -0.65 23.58
CA LEU A 35 -2.64 -0.81 23.89
C LEU A 35 -3.41 -1.18 22.62
N THR A 36 -4.20 -2.24 22.71
CA THR A 36 -5.12 -2.67 21.65
C THR A 36 -6.54 -2.63 22.18
N LEU A 37 -7.38 -1.82 21.54
CA LEU A 37 -8.83 -1.84 21.66
C LEU A 37 -9.35 -2.68 20.48
N GLY A 38 -10.16 -3.71 20.73
CA GLY A 38 -10.54 -4.73 19.73
C GLY A 38 -11.87 -5.39 20.07
N ASP A 39 -12.08 -6.63 19.63
CA ASP A 39 -13.31 -7.39 19.89
C ASP A 39 -13.81 -7.29 21.35
N GLY A 40 -15.08 -6.92 21.50
CA GLY A 40 -15.70 -6.57 22.80
C GLY A 40 -15.71 -5.07 23.13
N CYS A 41 -15.12 -4.25 22.27
CA CYS A 41 -15.13 -2.78 22.36
C CYS A 41 -16.35 -2.14 21.67
N GLU A 42 -17.36 -2.91 21.30
CA GLU A 42 -18.54 -2.42 20.57
C GLU A 42 -19.24 -1.25 21.28
N LEU A 43 -19.21 -1.22 22.62
CA LEU A 43 -19.82 -0.16 23.43
C LEU A 43 -18.87 0.98 23.81
N LEU A 44 -17.60 0.98 23.34
CA LEU A 44 -16.64 2.04 23.67
C LEU A 44 -17.02 3.36 22.97
N PRO A 45 -17.44 4.39 23.72
CA PRO A 45 -17.66 5.71 23.14
C PRO A 45 -16.32 6.40 22.88
N SER A 46 -16.28 7.33 21.92
CA SER A 46 -15.11 8.20 21.67
C SER A 46 -14.52 8.80 22.95
N GLU A 47 -15.36 9.27 23.88
CA GLU A 47 -14.91 9.86 25.16
C GLU A 47 -13.98 8.94 25.96
N MET A 48 -14.16 7.62 25.88
CA MET A 48 -13.32 6.68 26.62
C MET A 48 -11.97 6.46 25.94
N VAL A 49 -11.90 6.56 24.61
CA VAL A 49 -10.63 6.58 23.86
C VAL A 49 -9.90 7.90 24.11
N GLU A 50 -10.61 9.02 24.24
CA GLU A 50 -10.02 10.32 24.61
C GLU A 50 -9.37 10.29 26.01
N ARG A 51 -9.88 9.46 26.94
CA ARG A 51 -9.29 9.26 28.28
C ARG A 51 -7.97 8.49 28.26
N LEU A 52 -7.52 7.97 27.12
CA LEU A 52 -6.17 7.39 26.96
C LEU A 52 -5.04 8.41 27.17
N CYS A 53 -5.38 9.69 27.27
CA CYS A 53 -4.46 10.74 27.70
C CYS A 53 -3.76 10.50 29.06
N HIS A 54 -4.23 9.55 29.86
CA HIS A 54 -3.60 9.17 31.13
C HIS A 54 -2.44 8.17 30.98
N PHE A 55 -2.12 7.72 29.78
CA PHE A 55 -0.99 6.83 29.48
C PHE A 55 0.15 7.60 28.77
N PRO A 56 0.96 8.39 29.50
CA PRO A 56 2.00 9.24 28.90
C PRO A 56 3.13 8.45 28.24
N SER A 57 3.28 7.17 28.57
CA SER A 57 4.31 6.28 28.00
C SER A 57 3.85 5.49 26.77
N LEU A 58 2.58 5.62 26.36
CA LEU A 58 2.00 4.79 25.30
C LEU A 58 2.73 5.04 23.97
N GLN A 59 3.28 3.97 23.40
CA GLN A 59 4.04 4.01 22.14
C GLN A 59 3.24 3.43 20.99
N HIS A 60 2.39 2.43 21.24
CA HIS A 60 1.59 1.79 20.19
C HIS A 60 0.13 1.79 20.61
N LEU A 61 -0.73 2.36 19.77
CA LEU A 61 -2.18 2.31 19.93
C LEU A 61 -2.80 1.64 18.72
N GLN A 62 -3.53 0.56 18.96
CA GLN A 62 -4.37 -0.07 17.96
C GLN A 62 -5.84 0.02 18.38
N VAL A 63 -6.70 0.44 17.47
CA VAL A 63 -8.16 0.46 17.62
C VAL A 63 -8.74 -0.38 16.49
N SER A 64 -9.49 -1.41 16.85
CA SER A 64 -10.05 -2.39 15.91
C SER A 64 -11.51 -2.68 16.23
N TYR A 65 -12.37 -2.80 15.22
CA TYR A 65 -13.77 -3.19 15.38
C TYR A 65 -14.53 -2.32 16.40
N CYS A 66 -14.37 -0.99 16.28
CA CYS A 66 -14.90 -0.02 17.23
C CYS A 66 -15.94 0.90 16.57
N PRO A 67 -17.19 0.43 16.37
CA PRO A 67 -18.21 1.16 15.61
C PRO A 67 -18.71 2.42 16.32
N ASN A 68 -18.54 2.55 17.64
CA ASN A 68 -18.99 3.73 18.40
C ASN A 68 -17.94 4.84 18.52
N VAL A 69 -16.72 4.61 18.01
CA VAL A 69 -15.67 5.62 18.00
C VAL A 69 -15.85 6.49 16.75
N THR A 70 -16.35 7.71 16.94
CA THR A 70 -16.64 8.64 15.84
C THR A 70 -15.51 9.63 15.56
N SER A 71 -14.70 9.92 16.58
CA SER A 71 -13.60 10.89 16.51
C SER A 71 -12.49 10.54 17.50
N LEU A 72 -11.24 10.81 17.09
CA LEU A 72 -10.04 10.70 17.93
C LEU A 72 -9.40 12.07 18.20
N ARG A 73 -10.07 13.18 17.90
CA ARG A 73 -9.50 14.55 18.00
C ARG A 73 -8.80 14.83 19.33
N ARG A 74 -9.43 14.46 20.46
CA ARG A 74 -8.89 14.74 21.79
C ARG A 74 -7.95 13.65 22.33
N LEU A 75 -7.56 12.69 21.50
CA LEU A 75 -6.53 11.73 21.86
C LEU A 75 -5.23 12.49 22.14
N ASN A 76 -4.85 12.53 23.41
CA ASN A 76 -3.62 13.17 23.87
C ASN A 76 -2.74 12.12 24.56
N CYS A 77 -2.42 11.05 23.84
CA CYS A 77 -1.33 10.16 24.24
C CYS A 77 -0.05 11.00 24.35
N GLY A 78 0.86 10.68 25.27
CA GLY A 78 2.09 11.47 25.43
C GLY A 78 2.86 11.63 24.10
N THR A 79 3.84 12.54 24.04
CA THR A 79 4.70 12.77 22.85
C THR A 79 5.50 11.53 22.40
N CYS A 80 5.35 10.41 23.12
CA CYS A 80 5.98 9.12 22.92
C CYS A 80 5.23 8.20 21.95
N LEU A 81 4.06 8.56 21.42
CA LEU A 81 3.35 7.69 20.48
C LEU A 81 4.19 7.49 19.20
N GLU A 82 4.46 6.22 18.89
CA GLU A 82 5.24 5.78 17.73
C GLU A 82 4.36 5.18 16.65
N SER A 83 3.28 4.50 17.01
CA SER A 83 2.38 3.84 16.07
C SER A 83 0.90 4.04 16.42
N LEU A 84 0.10 4.39 15.41
CA LEU A 84 -1.36 4.41 15.47
C LEU A 84 -1.92 3.51 14.36
N LYS A 85 -2.67 2.48 14.76
CA LYS A 85 -3.33 1.55 13.84
C LYS A 85 -4.84 1.58 14.07
N LEU A 86 -5.57 1.83 13.01
CA LEU A 86 -7.03 1.89 12.99
C LEU A 86 -7.49 0.85 11.98
N PHE A 87 -8.34 -0.08 12.42
CA PHE A 87 -8.84 -1.17 11.60
C PHE A 87 -10.34 -1.32 11.83
N ASP A 88 -11.15 -1.34 10.78
CA ASP A 88 -12.58 -1.63 10.89
C ASP A 88 -13.28 -0.71 11.93
N CYS A 89 -13.22 0.59 11.66
CA CYS A 89 -13.78 1.64 12.51
C CYS A 89 -14.85 2.41 11.72
N ASP A 90 -16.00 1.77 11.51
CA ASP A 90 -17.09 2.22 10.61
C ASP A 90 -17.48 3.68 10.73
N ASN A 91 -17.57 4.20 11.96
CA ASN A 91 -18.05 5.56 12.20
C ASN A 91 -16.94 6.59 12.43
N LEU A 92 -15.67 6.18 12.36
CA LEU A 92 -14.55 7.07 12.61
C LEU A 92 -14.41 8.08 11.47
N ARG A 93 -14.42 9.37 11.82
CA ARG A 93 -14.32 10.45 10.84
C ARG A 93 -12.98 11.17 10.86
N GLU A 94 -12.30 11.18 12.00
CA GLU A 94 -11.23 12.14 12.26
C GLU A 94 -10.09 11.55 13.09
N LEU A 95 -8.87 11.90 12.71
CA LEU A 95 -7.65 11.60 13.45
C LEU A 95 -7.41 12.60 14.61
N PRO A 96 -6.43 12.33 15.50
CA PRO A 96 -6.03 13.26 16.54
C PRO A 96 -5.54 14.61 15.97
N GLU A 97 -6.01 15.74 16.52
CA GLU A 97 -5.58 17.08 16.05
C GLU A 97 -4.08 17.33 16.36
N ASN A 98 -3.54 16.64 17.35
CA ASN A 98 -2.20 16.85 17.87
C ASN A 98 -1.14 15.93 17.26
N LEU A 99 -1.37 15.33 16.07
CA LEU A 99 -0.41 14.44 15.41
C LEU A 99 0.99 15.08 15.28
N TYR A 100 1.06 16.40 15.05
CA TYR A 100 2.30 17.17 14.98
C TYR A 100 3.16 17.17 16.25
N LYS A 101 2.58 16.85 17.41
CA LYS A 101 3.32 16.80 18.68
C LYS A 101 4.08 15.50 18.88
N PHE A 102 3.74 14.45 18.14
CA PHE A 102 4.38 13.15 18.27
C PHE A 102 5.74 13.15 17.57
N GLN A 103 6.80 13.33 18.35
CA GLN A 103 8.16 13.45 17.81
C GLN A 103 8.75 12.11 17.34
N ALA A 104 8.18 11.00 17.81
CA ALA A 104 8.62 9.64 17.51
C ALA A 104 7.61 8.87 16.64
N PHE A 105 6.63 9.55 16.03
CA PHE A 105 5.56 8.91 15.27
C PHE A 105 6.07 8.37 13.95
N ARG A 106 6.13 7.04 13.83
CA ARG A 106 6.74 6.30 12.72
C ARG A 106 5.71 5.60 11.86
N ASP A 107 4.62 5.12 12.44
CA ASP A 107 3.71 4.21 11.74
C ASP A 107 2.26 4.66 11.88
N LEU A 108 1.61 4.95 10.75
CA LEU A 108 0.18 5.22 10.68
C LEU A 108 -0.47 4.20 9.74
N SER A 109 -1.40 3.42 10.26
CA SER A 109 -2.23 2.51 9.46
C SER A 109 -3.71 2.82 9.68
N ILE A 110 -4.45 3.03 8.60
CA ILE A 110 -5.89 3.22 8.59
C ILE A 110 -6.46 2.23 7.59
N ARG A 111 -7.27 1.27 8.05
CA ARG A 111 -7.82 0.23 7.19
C ARG A 111 -9.30 0.04 7.48
N VAL A 112 -10.13 -0.14 6.45
CA VAL A 112 -11.57 -0.41 6.62
C VAL A 112 -12.20 0.69 7.49
N CYS A 113 -12.05 1.94 7.07
CA CYS A 113 -12.54 3.12 7.80
C CYS A 113 -13.35 3.99 6.82
N PRO A 114 -14.59 3.58 6.49
CA PRO A 114 -15.32 4.12 5.34
C PRO A 114 -15.78 5.57 5.51
N LEU A 115 -15.75 6.15 6.71
CA LEU A 115 -16.14 7.56 6.95
C LEU A 115 -14.98 8.49 7.28
N ILE A 116 -13.72 8.02 7.20
CA ILE A 116 -12.55 8.82 7.55
C ILE A 116 -12.35 9.95 6.52
N ASP A 117 -12.14 11.16 7.03
CA ASP A 117 -11.78 12.33 6.21
C ASP A 117 -10.45 12.91 6.71
N LEU A 118 -9.47 12.96 5.81
CA LEU A 118 -8.14 13.52 6.05
C LEU A 118 -7.91 14.81 5.24
N GLY A 119 -8.90 15.28 4.48
CA GLY A 119 -8.80 16.41 3.56
C GLY A 119 -8.96 17.77 4.22
N GLU A 120 -9.77 17.86 5.28
CA GLU A 120 -9.97 19.12 5.99
C GLU A 120 -8.81 19.44 6.95
N ASN A 121 -8.01 20.46 6.60
CA ASN A 121 -6.99 20.99 7.51
C ASN A 121 -7.67 21.71 8.69
N ARG A 122 -7.74 21.01 9.82
CA ARG A 122 -8.31 21.53 11.07
C ARG A 122 -7.25 21.89 12.12
N ASN A 123 -5.97 21.88 11.75
CA ASN A 123 -4.83 22.01 12.66
C ASN A 123 -4.25 23.42 12.74
N ASP A 124 -5.07 24.47 12.61
CA ASP A 124 -4.71 25.88 12.80
C ASP A 124 -3.46 26.34 11.98
N GLY A 125 -3.30 25.81 10.78
CA GLY A 125 -2.17 26.14 9.89
C GLY A 125 -0.85 25.42 10.22
N GLN A 126 -0.88 24.41 11.10
CA GLN A 126 0.30 23.61 11.43
C GLN A 126 0.69 22.71 10.25
N LYS A 127 1.94 22.86 9.81
CA LYS A 127 2.54 22.09 8.71
C LYS A 127 3.34 20.89 9.23
N SER A 128 3.58 19.92 8.35
CA SER A 128 4.47 18.77 8.60
C SER A 128 4.06 17.93 9.81
N LEU A 129 2.78 17.54 9.82
CA LEU A 129 2.19 16.80 10.94
C LEU A 129 2.88 15.44 11.15
N LEU A 130 3.42 14.83 10.08
CA LEU A 130 3.98 13.48 10.06
C LEU A 130 5.50 13.45 9.74
N LYS A 131 6.26 14.44 10.22
CA LYS A 131 7.71 14.62 9.93
C LYS A 131 8.62 13.43 10.27
N SER A 132 8.21 12.54 11.18
CA SER A 132 8.99 11.36 11.61
C SER A 132 8.47 10.04 11.03
N LEU A 133 7.43 10.12 10.19
CA LEU A 133 6.72 8.96 9.69
C LEU A 133 7.61 8.15 8.73
N LYS A 134 7.68 6.85 9.00
CA LYS A 134 8.39 5.86 8.20
C LYS A 134 7.44 4.99 7.38
N SER A 135 6.25 4.74 7.90
CA SER A 135 5.26 3.87 7.25
C SER A 135 3.87 4.53 7.28
N LEU A 136 3.26 4.63 6.10
CA LEU A 136 1.88 5.05 5.92
C LEU A 136 1.12 3.96 5.19
N THR A 137 0.06 3.44 5.81
CA THR A 137 -0.90 2.55 5.15
C THR A 137 -2.30 3.12 5.25
N ILE A 138 -2.97 3.25 4.12
CA ILE A 138 -4.39 3.60 4.01
C ILE A 138 -5.04 2.57 3.11
N SER A 139 -6.08 1.88 3.57
CA SER A 139 -6.78 0.94 2.72
C SER A 139 -8.27 0.83 3.00
N ASP A 140 -9.07 0.55 1.98
CA ASP A 140 -10.51 0.29 2.14
C ASP A 140 -11.20 1.45 2.89
N CYS A 141 -11.02 2.66 2.36
CA CYS A 141 -11.46 3.92 2.98
C CYS A 141 -12.33 4.71 2.00
N ASP A 142 -13.56 4.26 1.79
CA ASP A 142 -14.48 4.82 0.79
C ASP A 142 -14.77 6.31 0.96
N GLY A 143 -14.84 6.82 2.18
CA GLY A 143 -15.12 8.24 2.46
C GLY A 143 -13.92 9.16 2.20
N LEU A 144 -12.72 8.60 2.01
CA LEU A 144 -11.50 9.36 1.84
C LEU A 144 -11.40 9.89 0.40
N THR A 145 -11.69 11.18 0.24
CA THR A 145 -11.63 11.84 -1.07
C THR A 145 -10.30 12.56 -1.32
N THR A 146 -9.71 13.12 -0.28
CA THR A 146 -8.45 13.87 -0.33
C THR A 146 -7.69 13.71 0.99
N ILE A 147 -6.40 14.01 0.95
CA ILE A 147 -5.54 14.13 2.14
C ILE A 147 -5.03 15.56 2.17
N ALA A 148 -4.98 16.19 3.34
CA ALA A 148 -4.44 17.54 3.48
C ALA A 148 -2.94 17.55 3.20
N SER A 149 -2.50 18.47 2.35
CA SER A 149 -1.08 18.60 1.95
C SER A 149 -0.13 18.81 3.12
N GLU A 150 -0.60 19.50 4.15
CA GLU A 150 0.11 19.82 5.38
C GLU A 150 0.40 18.58 6.23
N MET A 151 -0.37 17.48 6.06
CA MET A 151 -0.09 16.20 6.71
C MET A 151 1.21 15.60 6.19
N LEU A 152 1.42 15.66 4.88
CA LEU A 152 2.52 14.98 4.19
C LEU A 152 3.70 15.91 3.84
N GLU A 153 3.54 17.23 4.01
CA GLU A 153 4.60 18.21 3.80
C GLU A 153 5.85 17.85 4.64
N SER A 154 6.99 17.59 4.01
CA SER A 154 8.27 17.21 4.65
C SER A 154 8.34 15.80 5.30
N CYS A 155 7.59 14.81 4.81
CA CYS A 155 7.74 13.40 5.23
C CYS A 155 9.00 12.70 4.67
N SER A 156 10.18 13.31 4.85
CA SER A 156 11.43 12.78 4.30
C SER A 156 11.89 11.41 4.78
N PRO A 157 11.59 10.94 6.01
CA PRO A 157 12.03 9.62 6.46
C PRO A 157 11.07 8.49 6.02
N LEU A 158 10.07 8.77 5.18
CA LEU A 158 9.10 7.78 4.73
C LEU A 158 9.81 6.67 3.92
N GLN A 159 9.64 5.42 4.36
CA GLN A 159 10.21 4.21 3.78
C GLN A 159 9.14 3.35 3.10
N SER A 160 7.91 3.34 3.63
CA SER A 160 6.79 2.58 3.07
C SER A 160 5.56 3.46 2.91
N LEU A 161 5.04 3.53 1.69
CA LEU A 161 3.76 4.13 1.36
C LEU A 161 2.86 3.07 0.75
N GLN A 162 1.69 2.86 1.33
CA GLN A 162 0.71 1.91 0.84
C GLN A 162 -0.69 2.54 0.87
N VAL A 163 -1.27 2.76 -0.30
CA VAL A 163 -2.65 3.24 -0.47
C VAL A 163 -3.33 2.30 -1.44
N TYR A 164 -4.35 1.59 -0.98
CA TYR A 164 -5.07 0.64 -1.84
C TYR A 164 -6.56 0.54 -1.52
N GLU A 165 -7.38 0.19 -2.50
CA GLU A 165 -8.84 0.05 -2.33
C GLU A 165 -9.47 1.34 -1.76
N CYS A 166 -9.14 2.50 -2.33
CA CYS A 166 -9.71 3.78 -1.92
C CYS A 166 -10.46 4.37 -3.13
N PRO A 167 -11.72 3.97 -3.38
CA PRO A 167 -12.40 4.21 -4.64
C PRO A 167 -12.65 5.69 -4.94
N ASN A 168 -12.81 6.52 -3.90
CA ASN A 168 -13.15 7.94 -4.06
C ASN A 168 -11.95 8.88 -3.89
N LEU A 169 -10.72 8.36 -3.71
CA LEU A 169 -9.52 9.17 -3.49
C LEU A 169 -9.08 9.84 -4.80
N VAL A 170 -9.24 11.16 -4.88
CA VAL A 170 -9.01 11.95 -6.11
C VAL A 170 -7.58 12.48 -6.20
N SER A 171 -6.95 12.79 -5.06
CA SER A 171 -5.60 13.36 -5.04
C SER A 171 -4.78 12.85 -3.86
N PHE A 172 -3.47 12.75 -4.08
CA PHE A 172 -2.52 12.34 -3.06
C PHE A 172 -1.39 13.38 -2.95
N PRO A 173 -1.34 14.21 -1.90
CA PRO A 173 -0.50 15.40 -1.85
C PRO A 173 0.94 15.09 -1.38
N LEU A 174 1.54 14.02 -1.90
CA LEU A 174 2.92 13.65 -1.59
C LEU A 174 3.85 14.07 -2.72
N ASP A 175 4.82 14.93 -2.38
CA ASP A 175 5.94 15.25 -3.25
C ASP A 175 7.05 14.22 -3.06
N LEU A 176 7.16 13.26 -3.99
CA LEU A 176 8.15 12.19 -3.93
C LEU A 176 9.59 12.71 -4.05
N GLN A 177 9.79 13.95 -4.53
CA GLN A 177 11.11 14.59 -4.54
C GLN A 177 11.67 14.79 -3.13
N GLN A 178 10.78 14.92 -2.13
CA GLN A 178 11.16 15.13 -0.73
C GLN A 178 11.25 13.82 0.06
N THR A 179 11.04 12.66 -0.58
CA THR A 179 11.04 11.34 0.08
C THR A 179 12.01 10.35 -0.59
N PRO A 180 13.32 10.67 -0.70
CA PRO A 180 14.29 9.81 -1.38
C PRO A 180 14.51 8.46 -0.67
N SER A 181 14.12 8.36 0.60
CA SER A 181 14.23 7.15 1.44
C SER A 181 13.10 6.14 1.21
N LEU A 182 12.16 6.40 0.30
CA LEU A 182 11.05 5.47 0.02
C LEU A 182 11.58 4.17 -0.61
N GLU A 183 11.28 3.05 0.04
CA GLU A 183 11.67 1.69 -0.35
C GLU A 183 10.51 0.93 -0.98
N THR A 184 9.28 1.15 -0.47
CA THR A 184 8.05 0.53 -0.95
C THR A 184 7.00 1.58 -1.28
N CYS A 185 6.45 1.51 -2.49
CA CYS A 185 5.33 2.34 -2.93
C CYS A 185 4.22 1.47 -3.54
N ILE A 186 3.07 1.40 -2.86
CA ILE A 186 1.88 0.69 -3.32
C ILE A 186 0.76 1.73 -3.49
N LEU A 187 0.27 1.89 -4.70
CA LEU A 187 -0.85 2.77 -5.06
C LEU A 187 -1.79 2.00 -5.99
N THR A 188 -2.68 1.18 -5.43
CA THR A 188 -3.51 0.25 -6.20
C THR A 188 -5.01 0.46 -5.98
N ASN A 189 -5.87 0.11 -6.95
CA ASN A 189 -7.33 0.15 -6.80
C ASN A 189 -7.86 1.52 -6.27
N CYS A 190 -7.28 2.61 -6.78
CA CYS A 190 -7.68 4.00 -6.52
C CYS A 190 -8.03 4.69 -7.85
N PRO A 191 -9.19 4.40 -8.45
CA PRO A 191 -9.54 4.80 -9.82
C PRO A 191 -9.65 6.32 -10.01
N GLU A 192 -10.02 7.09 -8.97
CA GLU A 192 -10.11 8.54 -9.09
C GLU A 192 -8.73 9.24 -9.00
N LEU A 193 -7.69 8.54 -8.53
CA LEU A 193 -6.33 9.07 -8.38
C LEU A 193 -5.59 9.19 -9.72
N ILE A 194 -6.15 8.63 -10.80
CA ILE A 194 -5.56 8.57 -12.14
C ILE A 194 -5.07 9.94 -12.64
N ASN A 195 -5.77 11.02 -12.31
CA ASN A 195 -5.48 12.35 -12.85
C ASN A 195 -4.44 13.16 -12.04
N ASP A 196 -4.13 12.74 -10.80
CA ASP A 196 -3.26 13.50 -9.89
C ASP A 196 -2.30 12.59 -9.12
N MET A 197 -1.54 11.81 -9.88
CA MET A 197 -0.50 10.94 -9.35
C MET A 197 0.66 11.72 -8.71
N PRO A 198 1.25 11.20 -7.61
CA PRO A 198 2.44 11.78 -7.01
C PRO A 198 3.55 11.99 -8.03
N LYS A 199 4.11 13.20 -8.08
CA LYS A 199 5.24 13.53 -8.96
C LYS A 199 6.54 13.26 -8.24
N GLY A 200 7.60 13.01 -9.01
CA GLY A 200 8.96 12.87 -8.46
C GLY A 200 9.44 11.43 -8.24
N PHE A 201 8.84 10.44 -8.89
CA PHE A 201 9.36 9.06 -8.90
C PHE A 201 10.84 8.98 -9.29
N ALA A 202 11.32 9.92 -10.10
CA ALA A 202 12.72 10.08 -10.47
C ALA A 202 13.72 10.22 -9.31
N PHE A 203 13.24 10.67 -8.15
CA PHE A 203 14.08 10.99 -7.00
C PHE A 203 14.13 9.86 -5.97
N LEU A 204 13.40 8.77 -6.22
CA LEU A 204 13.32 7.64 -5.30
C LEU A 204 14.54 6.73 -5.47
N THR A 205 15.64 7.11 -4.80
CA THR A 205 16.93 6.40 -4.87
C THR A 205 16.92 5.04 -4.21
N CYS A 206 16.05 4.83 -3.22
CA CYS A 206 15.99 3.62 -2.41
C CYS A 206 14.85 2.68 -2.79
N LEU A 207 14.07 3.01 -3.82
CA LEU A 207 12.86 2.24 -4.14
C LEU A 207 13.24 0.84 -4.61
N THR A 208 12.71 -0.17 -3.93
CA THR A 208 12.92 -1.59 -4.24
C THR A 208 11.64 -2.25 -4.72
N THR A 209 10.49 -1.79 -4.24
CA THR A 209 9.17 -2.37 -4.52
C THR A 209 8.18 -1.29 -4.97
N MET A 210 7.56 -1.49 -6.12
CA MET A 210 6.51 -0.63 -6.64
C MET A 210 5.30 -1.46 -7.10
N MET A 211 4.11 -1.12 -6.64
CA MET A 211 2.85 -1.71 -7.11
C MET A 211 1.89 -0.59 -7.45
N ILE A 212 1.45 -0.48 -8.71
CA ILE A 212 0.65 0.67 -9.15
C ILE A 212 -0.45 0.33 -10.15
N GLY A 213 -1.59 1.00 -10.02
CA GLY A 213 -2.73 0.90 -10.92
C GLY A 213 -3.97 0.26 -10.28
N PRO A 214 -5.13 0.26 -10.97
CA PRO A 214 -5.27 0.52 -12.38
C PRO A 214 -5.31 1.99 -12.77
N PHE A 215 -4.59 2.31 -13.85
CA PHE A 215 -4.58 3.65 -14.45
C PHE A 215 -4.95 3.58 -15.93
N SER A 216 -5.62 4.61 -16.45
CA SER A 216 -5.94 4.70 -17.87
C SER A 216 -4.75 5.05 -18.75
N ASP A 217 -3.72 5.68 -18.18
CA ASP A 217 -2.50 6.04 -18.87
C ASP A 217 -1.27 5.97 -17.95
N TYR A 218 -0.41 4.98 -18.20
CA TYR A 218 0.85 4.83 -17.49
C TYR A 218 1.96 5.81 -17.92
N SER A 219 1.72 6.65 -18.94
CA SER A 219 2.63 7.73 -19.31
C SER A 219 2.75 8.82 -18.23
N LEU A 220 1.80 8.87 -17.31
CA LEU A 220 1.79 9.77 -16.15
C LEU A 220 2.92 9.45 -15.15
N VAL A 221 3.41 8.21 -15.16
CA VAL A 221 4.56 7.81 -14.34
C VAL A 221 5.84 8.21 -15.08
N ASP A 222 6.70 8.99 -14.41
CA ASP A 222 8.03 9.31 -14.93
C ASP A 222 8.99 8.12 -14.78
N TRP A 223 8.80 7.11 -15.63
CA TRP A 223 9.65 5.93 -15.72
C TRP A 223 11.11 6.27 -15.97
N SER A 224 11.38 7.35 -16.71
CA SER A 224 12.74 7.75 -17.10
C SER A 224 13.60 8.10 -15.89
N GLY A 225 12.97 8.72 -14.90
CA GLY A 225 13.58 9.03 -13.62
C GLY A 225 13.98 7.78 -12.82
N LEU A 226 13.13 6.75 -12.82
CA LEU A 226 13.41 5.49 -12.11
C LEU A 226 14.64 4.78 -12.68
N LEU A 227 14.96 4.96 -13.97
CA LEU A 227 16.11 4.33 -14.62
C LEU A 227 17.46 4.80 -14.07
N SER A 228 17.55 6.06 -13.65
CA SER A 228 18.83 6.68 -13.29
C SER A 228 19.14 6.56 -11.80
N SER A 229 18.14 6.21 -10.99
CA SER A 229 18.17 6.42 -9.54
C SER A 229 17.69 5.21 -8.75
N SER A 230 16.83 4.35 -9.30
CA SER A 230 16.16 3.32 -8.48
C SER A 230 16.95 2.02 -8.37
N THR A 231 16.81 1.39 -7.21
CA THR A 231 17.19 -0.01 -6.94
C THR A 231 15.99 -0.95 -7.15
N LEU A 232 15.10 -0.61 -8.08
CA LEU A 232 13.80 -1.28 -8.20
C LEU A 232 14.00 -2.74 -8.59
N CYS A 233 13.55 -3.64 -7.74
CA CYS A 233 13.66 -5.09 -7.90
C CYS A 233 12.29 -5.72 -8.18
N GLU A 234 11.23 -5.18 -7.59
CA GLU A 234 9.88 -5.73 -7.67
C GLU A 234 8.94 -4.68 -8.24
N LEU A 235 8.28 -5.02 -9.35
CA LEU A 235 7.30 -4.18 -10.01
C LEU A 235 6.01 -4.95 -10.28
N GLU A 236 4.90 -4.39 -9.82
CA GLU A 236 3.55 -4.83 -10.15
C GLU A 236 2.79 -3.70 -10.86
N LEU A 237 2.16 -4.04 -11.99
CA LEU A 237 1.30 -3.14 -12.74
C LEU A 237 -0.08 -3.75 -12.87
N ASN A 238 -1.09 -3.00 -12.45
CA ASN A 238 -2.49 -3.39 -12.60
C ASN A 238 -3.09 -2.65 -13.80
N GLY A 239 -3.32 -3.35 -14.90
CA GLY A 239 -3.91 -2.79 -16.10
C GLY A 239 -5.42 -2.54 -15.98
N MET A 240 -6.00 -2.10 -17.09
CA MET A 240 -7.45 -2.07 -17.28
C MET A 240 -7.83 -2.98 -18.46
N SER A 241 -9.09 -3.44 -18.46
CA SER A 241 -9.62 -4.32 -19.50
C SER A 241 -9.47 -3.81 -20.95
N ASP A 242 -9.28 -2.50 -21.16
CA ASP A 242 -9.09 -1.88 -22.47
C ASP A 242 -7.62 -1.60 -22.83
N MET A 243 -6.65 -1.96 -21.98
CA MET A 243 -5.24 -1.72 -22.23
C MET A 243 -4.65 -2.62 -23.31
N GLU A 244 -4.09 -1.99 -24.34
CA GLU A 244 -3.52 -2.66 -25.51
C GLU A 244 -1.98 -2.79 -25.45
N SER A 245 -1.31 -2.11 -24.52
CA SER A 245 0.15 -2.08 -24.47
C SER A 245 0.71 -1.82 -23.07
N LEU A 246 1.94 -2.29 -22.84
CA LEU A 246 2.74 -1.98 -21.67
C LEU A 246 3.64 -0.75 -21.91
N PRO A 247 4.01 0.01 -20.86
CA PRO A 247 4.96 1.10 -20.97
C PRO A 247 6.31 0.61 -21.49
N HIS A 248 6.74 1.10 -22.66
CA HIS A 248 7.97 0.65 -23.31
C HIS A 248 9.24 1.01 -22.49
N GLN A 249 9.17 2.03 -21.63
CA GLN A 249 10.25 2.48 -20.77
C GLN A 249 10.69 1.41 -19.76
N LEU A 250 9.83 0.44 -19.44
CA LEU A 250 10.17 -0.67 -18.54
C LEU A 250 11.33 -1.53 -19.05
N GLN A 251 11.63 -1.50 -20.35
CA GLN A 251 12.74 -2.24 -20.95
C GLN A 251 14.11 -1.94 -20.35
N TYR A 252 14.25 -0.80 -19.67
CA TYR A 252 15.50 -0.32 -19.10
C TYR A 252 15.65 -0.68 -17.62
N LEU A 253 14.61 -1.22 -16.97
CA LEU A 253 14.61 -1.62 -15.55
C LEU A 253 15.31 -2.97 -15.35
N THR A 254 16.57 -3.07 -15.76
CA THR A 254 17.35 -4.32 -15.80
C THR A 254 17.67 -4.92 -14.42
N THR A 255 17.39 -4.18 -13.34
CA THR A 255 17.50 -4.63 -11.94
C THR A 255 16.30 -5.44 -11.47
N LEU A 256 15.16 -5.40 -12.20
CA LEU A 256 13.96 -6.14 -11.82
C LEU A 256 14.23 -7.64 -11.73
N THR A 257 13.89 -8.20 -10.57
CA THR A 257 13.89 -9.63 -10.28
C THR A 257 12.46 -10.19 -10.29
N SER A 258 11.45 -9.36 -10.05
CA SER A 258 10.04 -9.74 -10.11
C SER A 258 9.23 -8.74 -10.92
N LEU A 259 8.47 -9.24 -11.89
CA LEU A 259 7.50 -8.46 -12.68
C LEU A 259 6.15 -9.16 -12.63
N SER A 260 5.12 -8.45 -12.17
CA SER A 260 3.74 -8.92 -12.17
C SER A 260 2.87 -7.97 -13.01
N LEU A 261 2.07 -8.55 -13.90
CA LEU A 261 1.15 -7.82 -14.78
C LEU A 261 -0.25 -8.39 -14.60
N PHE A 262 -1.17 -7.55 -14.12
CA PHE A 262 -2.56 -7.91 -13.88
C PHE A 262 -3.49 -7.16 -14.86
N ASP A 263 -4.58 -7.77 -15.29
CA ASP A 263 -5.70 -7.09 -16.00
C ASP A 263 -5.33 -6.29 -17.26
N PHE A 264 -4.30 -6.68 -18.03
CA PHE A 264 -4.00 -6.09 -19.34
C PHE A 264 -4.88 -6.73 -20.43
N GLY A 265 -6.20 -6.46 -20.39
CA GLY A 265 -7.21 -7.23 -21.11
C GLY A 265 -7.04 -7.33 -22.64
N ARG A 266 -6.54 -6.29 -23.32
CA ARG A 266 -6.40 -6.26 -24.79
C ARG A 266 -4.98 -6.53 -25.30
N ILE A 267 -4.04 -6.83 -24.42
CA ILE A 267 -2.67 -7.12 -24.86
C ILE A 267 -2.64 -8.49 -25.54
N LYS A 268 -2.31 -8.53 -26.83
CA LYS A 268 -2.27 -9.80 -27.59
C LYS A 268 -0.96 -10.55 -27.46
N ALA A 269 0.13 -9.80 -27.26
CA ALA A 269 1.47 -10.34 -27.19
C ALA A 269 2.30 -9.56 -26.18
N LEU A 270 3.05 -10.28 -25.36
CA LEU A 270 4.02 -9.67 -24.48
C LEU A 270 5.18 -9.06 -25.29
N PRO A 271 5.62 -7.83 -24.95
CA PRO A 271 6.68 -7.16 -25.69
C PRO A 271 8.01 -7.91 -25.67
N HIS A 272 8.75 -7.87 -26.79
CA HIS A 272 10.07 -8.48 -26.90
C HIS A 272 11.13 -7.89 -25.97
N TRP A 273 10.89 -6.68 -25.48
CA TRP A 273 11.79 -6.02 -24.54
C TRP A 273 11.80 -6.68 -23.16
N ILE A 274 10.82 -7.53 -22.82
CA ILE A 274 10.88 -8.33 -21.56
C ILE A 274 12.19 -9.10 -21.51
N GLY A 275 12.67 -9.62 -22.63
CA GLY A 275 13.97 -10.29 -22.72
C GLY A 275 15.19 -9.41 -22.45
N ASN A 276 15.02 -8.11 -22.17
CA ASN A 276 16.10 -7.21 -21.71
C ASN A 276 16.23 -7.20 -20.18
N LEU A 277 15.23 -7.71 -19.45
CA LEU A 277 15.22 -7.82 -18.00
C LEU A 277 16.10 -9.00 -17.56
N ALA A 278 17.41 -8.87 -17.72
CA ALA A 278 18.38 -9.94 -17.51
C ALA A 278 18.44 -10.45 -16.05
N SER A 279 17.95 -9.67 -15.09
CA SER A 279 17.86 -10.05 -13.68
C SER A 279 16.53 -10.71 -13.31
N LEU A 280 15.57 -10.81 -14.24
CA LEU A 280 14.23 -11.27 -13.94
C LEU A 280 14.24 -12.73 -13.53
N GLU A 281 13.70 -13.01 -12.35
CA GLU A 281 13.60 -14.32 -11.72
C GLU A 281 12.16 -14.82 -11.67
N ARG A 282 11.19 -13.89 -11.58
CA ARG A 282 9.76 -14.17 -11.51
C ARG A 282 8.98 -13.31 -12.51
N LEU A 283 8.11 -13.95 -13.26
CA LEU A 283 7.13 -13.29 -14.13
C LEU A 283 5.73 -13.83 -13.79
N VAL A 284 4.83 -12.94 -13.40
CA VAL A 284 3.43 -13.27 -13.12
C VAL A 284 2.55 -12.54 -14.13
N LEU A 285 1.65 -13.29 -14.77
CA LEU A 285 0.65 -12.79 -15.70
C LEU A 285 -0.72 -13.24 -15.18
N GLU A 286 -1.58 -12.29 -14.88
CA GLU A 286 -2.91 -12.57 -14.34
C GLU A 286 -3.97 -11.80 -15.13
N SER A 287 -5.08 -12.46 -15.43
CA SER A 287 -6.27 -11.87 -16.05
C SER A 287 -6.00 -11.08 -17.35
N CYS A 288 -5.01 -11.49 -18.13
CA CYS A 288 -4.71 -10.92 -19.45
C CYS A 288 -5.50 -11.67 -20.54
N GLU A 289 -6.78 -11.31 -20.72
CA GLU A 289 -7.75 -12.09 -21.49
C GLU A 289 -7.37 -12.33 -22.97
N GLU A 290 -6.88 -11.31 -23.69
CA GLU A 290 -6.51 -11.43 -25.11
C GLU A 290 -5.08 -11.94 -25.36
N LEU A 291 -4.29 -12.17 -24.30
CA LEU A 291 -2.88 -12.52 -24.41
C LEU A 291 -2.70 -13.91 -25.01
N GLN A 292 -2.00 -13.99 -26.13
CA GLN A 292 -1.80 -15.24 -26.90
C GLN A 292 -0.32 -15.60 -27.08
N TYR A 293 0.56 -14.60 -27.00
CA TYR A 293 1.97 -14.77 -27.39
C TYR A 293 2.90 -14.25 -26.30
N LEU A 294 3.82 -15.12 -25.88
CA LEU A 294 5.02 -14.73 -25.16
C LEU A 294 5.99 -14.00 -26.10
N PRO A 295 7.02 -13.33 -25.55
CA PRO A 295 8.10 -12.77 -26.34
C PRO A 295 8.73 -13.81 -27.29
N SER A 296 9.45 -13.34 -28.31
CA SER A 296 10.15 -14.26 -29.23
C SER A 296 11.06 -15.23 -28.46
N MET A 297 11.32 -16.42 -29.01
CA MET A 297 12.21 -17.40 -28.37
C MET A 297 13.60 -16.81 -28.06
N ALA A 298 14.08 -15.91 -28.92
CA ALA A 298 15.34 -15.19 -28.70
C ALA A 298 15.27 -14.24 -27.48
N ALA A 299 14.12 -13.63 -27.21
CA ALA A 299 13.90 -12.82 -26.01
C ALA A 299 13.80 -13.69 -24.75
N MET A 300 13.01 -14.76 -24.81
CA MET A 300 12.85 -15.69 -23.68
C MET A 300 14.20 -16.33 -23.26
N ARG A 301 15.04 -16.73 -24.22
CA ARG A 301 16.38 -17.28 -23.92
C ARG A 301 17.35 -16.30 -23.27
N ARG A 302 17.10 -14.98 -23.32
CA ARG A 302 17.93 -13.99 -22.61
C ARG A 302 17.57 -13.89 -21.14
N LEU A 303 16.39 -14.36 -20.75
CA LEU A 303 15.94 -14.42 -19.35
C LEU A 303 16.59 -15.59 -18.62
N THR A 304 17.91 -15.57 -18.52
CA THR A 304 18.71 -16.70 -18.01
C THR A 304 18.51 -16.97 -16.52
N LYS A 305 17.93 -16.02 -15.77
CA LYS A 305 17.59 -16.16 -14.35
C LYS A 305 16.12 -16.46 -14.08
N LEU A 306 15.26 -16.41 -15.11
CA LEU A 306 13.83 -16.60 -14.91
C LEU A 306 13.60 -18.06 -14.49
N THR A 307 13.11 -18.24 -13.27
CA THR A 307 12.89 -19.56 -12.65
C THR A 307 11.42 -19.81 -12.38
N TYR A 308 10.64 -18.74 -12.22
CA TYR A 308 9.21 -18.80 -11.93
C TYR A 308 8.41 -18.04 -12.98
N LEU A 309 7.54 -18.75 -13.69
CA LEU A 309 6.53 -18.14 -14.56
C LEU A 309 5.16 -18.64 -14.11
N ARG A 310 4.32 -17.72 -13.67
CA ARG A 310 2.93 -17.99 -13.31
C ARG A 310 1.98 -17.32 -14.27
N ILE A 311 1.02 -18.08 -14.76
CA ILE A 311 -0.02 -17.64 -15.69
C ILE A 311 -1.36 -18.03 -15.09
N ILE A 312 -2.17 -17.04 -14.73
CA ILE A 312 -3.48 -17.20 -14.09
C ILE A 312 -4.51 -16.48 -14.94
N ASP A 313 -5.67 -17.09 -15.18
CA ASP A 313 -6.80 -16.45 -15.89
C ASP A 313 -6.43 -15.83 -17.26
N CYS A 314 -5.37 -16.32 -17.92
CA CYS A 314 -4.94 -15.93 -19.27
C CYS A 314 -5.29 -17.03 -20.27
N SER A 315 -6.58 -17.33 -20.41
CA SER A 315 -7.09 -18.52 -21.13
C SER A 315 -6.45 -18.77 -22.50
N LEU A 316 -6.33 -17.74 -23.35
CA LEU A 316 -5.75 -17.89 -24.69
C LEU A 316 -4.26 -18.24 -24.68
N LEU A 317 -3.50 -17.70 -23.72
CA LEU A 317 -2.08 -18.02 -23.57
C LEU A 317 -1.91 -19.44 -23.01
N ILE A 318 -2.72 -19.80 -22.02
CA ILE A 318 -2.73 -21.14 -21.41
C ILE A 318 -3.00 -22.19 -22.49
N ASP A 319 -4.00 -21.97 -23.35
CA ASP A 319 -4.33 -22.87 -24.47
C ASP A 319 -3.15 -23.07 -25.42
N ARG A 320 -2.36 -22.03 -25.69
CA ARG A 320 -1.17 -22.08 -26.57
C ARG A 320 0.09 -22.59 -25.87
N CYS A 321 0.10 -22.61 -24.53
CA CYS A 321 1.13 -23.23 -23.71
C CYS A 321 0.92 -24.74 -23.51
N ASN A 322 -0.21 -25.30 -23.97
CA ASN A 322 -0.47 -26.74 -23.88
C ASN A 322 0.40 -27.55 -24.86
N PHE A 323 0.97 -28.67 -24.40
CA PHE A 323 1.87 -29.56 -25.16
C PHE A 323 1.27 -30.07 -26.49
N GLU A 324 -0.05 -30.12 -26.61
CA GLU A 324 -0.77 -30.64 -27.78
C GLU A 324 -0.94 -29.63 -28.93
N SER A 325 -0.50 -28.37 -28.76
CA SER A 325 -0.78 -27.26 -29.69
C SER A 325 0.09 -27.19 -30.96
N GLY A 326 0.92 -28.21 -31.24
CA GLY A 326 1.68 -28.34 -32.50
C GLY A 326 2.89 -27.39 -32.62
N ASP A 327 3.41 -27.21 -33.84
CA ASP A 327 4.66 -26.47 -34.13
C ASP A 327 4.62 -24.96 -33.79
N ASP A 328 3.43 -24.39 -33.55
CA ASP A 328 3.22 -22.97 -33.19
C ASP A 328 2.98 -22.77 -31.68
N SER A 329 3.33 -23.78 -30.87
CA SER A 329 3.15 -23.79 -29.42
C SER A 329 4.11 -22.85 -28.70
N GLU A 330 3.56 -22.05 -27.78
CA GLU A 330 4.34 -21.20 -26.86
C GLU A 330 5.13 -22.04 -25.85
N TRP A 331 4.72 -23.30 -25.63
CA TRP A 331 5.39 -24.24 -24.75
C TRP A 331 6.89 -24.35 -25.05
N SER A 332 7.27 -24.39 -26.33
CA SER A 332 8.66 -24.48 -26.75
C SER A 332 9.55 -23.36 -26.19
N LYS A 333 8.97 -22.19 -25.90
CA LYS A 333 9.67 -21.02 -25.35
C LYS A 333 9.89 -21.12 -23.85
N ILE A 334 9.10 -21.92 -23.13
CA ILE A 334 9.07 -21.99 -21.65
C ILE A 334 9.32 -23.40 -21.08
N SER A 335 9.39 -24.42 -21.92
CA SER A 335 9.58 -25.84 -21.54
C SER A 335 10.83 -26.17 -20.70
N HIS A 336 11.74 -25.21 -20.53
CA HIS A 336 12.97 -25.36 -19.76
C HIS A 336 12.85 -24.77 -18.34
N MET A 337 11.65 -24.31 -17.94
CA MET A 337 11.39 -23.53 -16.73
C MET A 337 10.42 -24.27 -15.80
N GLU A 338 10.44 -23.93 -14.51
CA GLU A 338 9.42 -24.37 -13.56
C GLU A 338 8.15 -23.52 -13.79
N LEU A 339 7.03 -24.20 -14.09
CA LEU A 339 5.79 -23.57 -14.54
C LEU A 339 4.67 -23.85 -13.56
N ASP A 340 4.00 -22.79 -13.16
CA ASP A 340 2.79 -22.83 -12.34
C ASP A 340 1.66 -22.23 -13.17
N ILE A 341 0.77 -23.07 -13.69
CA ILE A 341 -0.35 -22.67 -14.55
C ILE A 341 -1.61 -23.08 -13.82
N ASP A 342 -2.37 -22.09 -13.35
CA ASP A 342 -3.62 -22.26 -12.61
C ASP A 342 -4.82 -21.80 -13.44
#